data_AF-A0A6N8JET0-F1
#
_entry.id   AF-A0A6N8JET0-F1
#
_cell.length_a   1.000
_cell.length_b   1.000
_cell.length_c   1.000
_cell.angle_alpha   90.00
_cell.angle_beta   90.00
_cell.angle_gamma   90.00
#
_symmetry.space_group_name_H-M   'P 1'
#
loop_
_entity.id
_entity.type
_entity.pdbx_description
1 polymer ?
#
loop_
_entity_poly.entity_id
_entity_poly.type
_entity_poly.pdbx_seq_one_letter_code
_entity_poly.pdbx_strand_id
1 'polypeptide(L)'
;MEHTHTAVVHDEHGHDASTKSIWRTFWILLAITIFEVGLAFSFLEWHWMPRLFLNSIFVGLTILKAFFIVAEFMHLRNEIRNLIMTILIPLMLFVWFIIAFLADGDSWKNMRKDLAPGKPVPPAMHVNTEEAHH
;
A
#
# COMPACT_ATOMS: atom_id res chain seq x y z
N MET A 1 6.27 63.66 8.28
CA MET A 1 5.03 63.15 7.68
C MET A 1 5.44 62.14 6.63
N GLU A 2 5.21 60.85 6.87
CA GLU A 2 4.98 59.89 5.78
C GLU A 2 4.39 58.62 6.37
N HIS A 3 3.14 58.38 6.00
CA HIS A 3 2.39 57.18 6.30
C HIS A 3 2.83 56.11 5.31
N THR A 4 3.49 55.03 5.75
CA THR A 4 3.62 53.84 4.91
C THR A 4 2.50 52.87 5.27
N HIS A 5 1.64 52.72 4.27
CA HIS A 5 0.43 51.93 4.25
C HIS A 5 0.60 50.54 4.86
N THR A 6 -0.37 50.21 5.71
CA THR A 6 -0.93 48.87 5.90
C THR A 6 -0.97 48.08 4.58
N ALA A 7 -0.11 47.08 4.43
CA ALA A 7 -0.34 45.96 3.54
C ALA A 7 -0.95 44.83 4.37
N VAL A 8 -2.25 44.96 4.62
CA VAL A 8 -3.09 43.80 4.95
C VAL A 8 -3.10 42.96 3.68
N VAL A 9 -2.22 41.96 3.61
CA VAL A 9 -2.29 40.92 2.61
C VAL A 9 -3.46 40.03 3.02
N HIS A 10 -4.60 40.26 2.36
CA HIS A 10 -5.78 39.42 2.42
C HIS A 10 -5.46 38.06 1.75
N ASP A 11 -4.91 37.11 2.49
CA ASP A 11 -4.77 35.70 2.08
C ASP A 11 -6.08 34.93 2.37
N GLU A 12 -7.20 35.41 1.83
CA GLU A 12 -8.55 34.86 2.07
C GLU A 12 -9.14 34.18 0.81
N HIS A 13 -8.31 33.80 -0.18
CA HIS A 13 -8.79 33.23 -1.45
C HIS A 13 -8.21 31.85 -1.80
N GLY A 14 -7.47 31.20 -0.88
CA GLY A 14 -6.83 29.90 -1.14
C GLY A 14 -7.52 28.66 -0.56
N HIS A 15 -8.41 28.81 0.44
CA HIS A 15 -8.89 27.67 1.24
C HIS A 15 -10.16 26.98 0.69
N ASP A 16 -10.93 27.68 -0.14
CA ASP A 16 -12.28 27.23 -0.51
C ASP A 16 -12.27 26.21 -1.66
N ALA A 17 -11.30 26.34 -2.59
CA ALA A 17 -11.21 25.48 -3.76
C ALA A 17 -10.82 24.03 -3.41
N SER A 18 -9.88 23.86 -2.46
CA SER A 18 -9.40 22.54 -2.04
C SER A 18 -10.44 21.79 -1.21
N THR A 19 -11.14 22.48 -0.31
CA THR A 19 -12.17 21.89 0.55
C THR A 19 -13.32 21.29 -0.26
N LYS A 20 -13.76 21.98 -1.32
CA LYS A 20 -14.86 21.52 -2.19
C LYS A 20 -14.52 20.22 -2.92
N SER A 21 -13.27 20.08 -3.36
CA SER A 21 -12.84 18.92 -4.13
C SER A 21 -12.69 17.68 -3.24
N ILE A 22 -12.18 17.87 -2.02
CA ILE A 22 -12.15 16.84 -0.96
C ILE A 22 -13.56 16.34 -0.65
N TRP A 23 -14.51 17.25 -0.46
CA TRP A 23 -15.91 16.89 -0.17
C TRP A 23 -16.56 16.11 -1.31
N ARG A 24 -16.30 16.49 -2.58
CA ARG A 24 -16.81 15.74 -3.74
C ARG A 24 -16.30 14.30 -3.73
N THR A 25 -15.00 14.10 -3.52
CA THR A 25 -14.41 12.76 -3.53
C THR A 25 -14.80 11.94 -2.31
N PHE A 26 -14.97 12.57 -1.15
CA PHE A 26 -15.56 11.92 0.01
C PHE A 26 -16.92 11.31 -0.31
N TRP A 27 -17.83 12.06 -0.97
CA TRP A 27 -19.13 11.53 -1.37
C TRP A 27 -19.04 10.41 -2.41
N ILE A 28 -18.14 10.52 -3.39
CA ILE A 28 -17.91 9.46 -4.38
C ILE A 28 -17.42 8.18 -3.70
N LEU A 29 -16.45 8.30 -2.79
CA LEU A 29 -15.89 7.18 -2.04
C LEU A 29 -16.91 6.54 -1.10
N LEU A 30 -17.74 7.37 -0.45
CA LEU A 30 -18.84 6.91 0.40
C LEU A 30 -19.85 6.13 -0.43
N ALA A 31 -20.26 6.65 -1.59
CA ALA A 31 -21.21 5.98 -2.48
C ALA A 31 -20.67 4.64 -2.98
N ILE A 32 -19.41 4.58 -3.41
CA ILE A 32 -18.74 3.34 -3.81
C ILE A 32 -18.72 2.33 -2.64
N THR A 33 -18.40 2.79 -1.42
CA THR A 33 -18.32 1.92 -0.24
C THR A 33 -19.69 1.37 0.16
N ILE A 34 -20.74 2.20 0.13
CA ILE A 34 -22.12 1.76 0.39
C ILE A 34 -22.55 0.74 -0.68
N PHE A 35 -22.23 0.99 -1.95
CA PHE A 35 -22.52 0.07 -3.04
C PHE A 35 -21.82 -1.28 -2.85
N GLU A 36 -20.55 -1.27 -2.44
CA GLU A 36 -19.78 -2.47 -2.13
C GLU A 36 -20.44 -3.33 -1.04
N VAL A 37 -20.83 -2.69 0.08
CA VAL A 37 -21.51 -3.37 1.20
C VAL A 37 -22.89 -3.89 0.79
N GLY A 38 -23.64 -3.10 0.03
CA GLY A 38 -24.94 -3.51 -0.51
C GLY A 38 -24.81 -4.74 -1.42
N LEU A 39 -23.81 -4.75 -2.29
CA LEU A 39 -23.52 -5.89 -3.17
C LEU A 39 -23.10 -7.14 -2.38
N ALA A 40 -22.32 -6.97 -1.30
CA ALA A 40 -21.98 -8.06 -0.37
C ALA A 40 -23.23 -8.65 0.29
N PHE A 41 -24.12 -7.81 0.81
CA PHE A 41 -25.36 -8.25 1.45
C PHE A 41 -26.31 -8.97 0.48
N SER A 42 -26.55 -8.39 -0.71
CA SER A 42 -27.40 -9.04 -1.73
C SER A 42 -26.83 -10.37 -2.18
N PHE A 43 -25.50 -10.51 -2.27
CA PHE A 43 -24.89 -11.80 -2.57
C PHE A 43 -25.10 -12.83 -1.46
N LEU A 44 -24.99 -12.42 -0.19
CA LEU A 44 -25.17 -13.31 0.96
C LEU A 44 -26.58 -13.90 1.03
N GLU A 45 -27.59 -13.11 0.66
CA GLU A 45 -28.99 -13.51 0.72
C GLU A 45 -29.44 -14.36 -0.50
N TRP A 46 -28.98 -14.03 -1.71
CA TRP A 46 -29.53 -14.61 -2.94
C TRP A 46 -28.61 -15.62 -3.62
N HIS A 47 -27.32 -15.69 -3.25
CA HIS A 47 -26.31 -16.60 -3.83
C HIS A 47 -26.30 -16.68 -5.37
N TRP A 48 -26.74 -15.61 -6.03
CA TRP A 48 -27.13 -15.59 -7.44
C TRP A 48 -25.97 -15.63 -8.45
N MET A 49 -24.71 -15.56 -7.99
CA MET A 49 -23.55 -15.36 -8.86
C MET A 49 -22.31 -16.13 -8.40
N PRO A 50 -21.40 -16.59 -9.28
CA PRO A 50 -20.17 -17.24 -8.85
C PRO A 50 -19.28 -16.32 -8.01
N ARG A 51 -18.77 -16.85 -6.89
CA ARG A 51 -17.89 -16.14 -5.93
C ARG A 51 -16.69 -15.45 -6.58
N LEU A 52 -16.15 -16.06 -7.64
CA LEU A 52 -14.99 -15.53 -8.36
C LEU A 52 -15.29 -14.17 -9.03
N PHE A 53 -16.48 -14.04 -9.62
CA PHE A 53 -16.89 -12.80 -10.29
C PHE A 53 -17.16 -11.69 -9.28
N LEU A 54 -17.80 -12.02 -8.16
CA LEU A 54 -17.99 -11.09 -7.05
C LEU A 54 -16.64 -10.57 -6.54
N ASN A 55 -15.69 -11.47 -6.22
CA ASN A 55 -14.36 -11.07 -5.77
C ASN A 55 -13.66 -10.15 -6.78
N SER A 56 -13.80 -10.41 -8.09
CA SER A 56 -13.24 -9.53 -9.12
C SER A 56 -13.84 -8.12 -9.08
N ILE A 57 -15.15 -7.99 -8.84
CA ILE A 57 -15.82 -6.69 -8.68
C ILE A 57 -15.33 -5.97 -7.42
N PHE A 58 -15.25 -6.67 -6.28
CA PHE A 58 -14.76 -6.10 -5.04
C PHE A 58 -13.33 -5.57 -5.17
N VAL A 59 -12.45 -6.35 -5.79
CA VAL A 59 -11.07 -5.93 -6.08
C VAL A 59 -11.05 -4.72 -7.01
N GLY A 60 -11.86 -4.71 -8.07
CA GLY A 60 -11.97 -3.58 -9.00
C GLY A 60 -12.45 -2.30 -8.33
N LEU A 61 -13.51 -2.37 -7.52
CA LEU A 61 -14.04 -1.23 -6.75
C LEU A 61 -13.03 -0.72 -5.72
N THR A 62 -12.26 -1.62 -5.10
CA THR A 62 -11.18 -1.27 -4.16
C THR A 62 -10.06 -0.50 -4.85
N ILE A 63 -9.64 -0.94 -6.05
CA ILE A 63 -8.62 -0.24 -6.85
C ILE A 63 -9.13 1.14 -7.27
N LEU A 64 -10.38 1.23 -7.72
CA LEU A 64 -11.00 2.49 -8.12
C LEU A 64 -11.04 3.47 -6.95
N LYS A 65 -11.46 3.00 -5.77
CA LYS A 65 -11.42 3.76 -4.52
C LYS A 65 -10.01 4.26 -4.19
N ALA A 66 -9.00 3.38 -4.27
CA ALA A 66 -7.62 3.77 -4.03
C ALA A 66 -7.15 4.86 -5.00
N PHE A 67 -7.49 4.75 -6.29
CA PHE A 67 -7.18 5.78 -7.28
C PHE A 67 -7.82 7.14 -6.95
N PHE A 68 -9.11 7.17 -6.57
CA PHE A 68 -9.78 8.40 -6.16
C PHE A 68 -9.20 9.01 -4.88
N ILE A 69 -8.82 8.16 -3.90
CA ILE A 69 -8.15 8.62 -2.68
C ILE A 69 -6.83 9.29 -3.03
N VAL A 70 -5.99 8.65 -3.85
CA VAL A 70 -4.70 9.18 -4.26
C VAL A 70 -4.88 10.47 -5.08
N ALA A 71 -5.80 10.48 -6.04
CA ALA A 71 -6.01 11.62 -6.93
C ALA A 71 -6.50 12.90 -6.21
N GLU A 72 -7.34 12.77 -5.17
CA GLU A 72 -7.91 13.93 -4.48
C GLU A 72 -7.21 14.29 -3.17
N PHE A 73 -6.85 13.31 -2.34
CA PHE A 73 -6.16 13.60 -1.07
C PHE A 73 -4.69 13.92 -1.27
N MET A 74 -4.11 13.54 -2.42
CA MET A 74 -2.83 14.08 -2.86
C MET A 74 -3.06 15.23 -3.84
N HIS A 75 -3.67 16.33 -3.39
CA HIS A 75 -4.00 17.54 -4.16
C HIS A 75 -2.85 18.02 -5.08
N LEU A 76 -2.79 17.54 -6.31
CA LEU A 76 -1.55 17.66 -7.08
C LEU A 76 -1.84 17.60 -8.59
N ARG A 77 -1.99 18.75 -9.26
CA ARG A 77 -1.71 18.83 -10.72
C ARG A 77 -0.39 19.53 -11.05
N ASN A 78 0.15 20.35 -10.14
CA ASN A 78 1.42 21.05 -10.36
C ASN A 78 2.44 20.92 -9.21
N GLU A 79 2.02 20.61 -7.98
CA GLU A 79 2.90 20.46 -6.81
C GLU A 79 3.35 18.99 -6.58
N ILE A 80 3.06 18.14 -7.56
CA ILE A 80 2.88 16.68 -7.42
C ILE A 80 4.12 15.91 -6.97
N ARG A 81 5.29 16.33 -7.41
CA ARG A 81 6.47 15.47 -7.29
C ARG A 81 6.89 15.26 -5.84
N ASN A 82 6.79 16.27 -4.99
CA ASN A 82 7.22 16.14 -3.60
C ASN A 82 6.29 15.25 -2.79
N LEU A 83 4.96 15.43 -2.93
CA LEU A 83 3.98 14.65 -2.17
C LEU A 83 3.86 13.22 -2.70
N ILE A 84 4.02 12.98 -4.02
CA ILE A 84 4.15 11.62 -4.54
C ILE A 84 5.38 10.93 -3.97
N MET A 85 6.53 11.61 -3.86
CA MET A 85 7.73 11.00 -3.30
C MET A 85 7.57 10.65 -1.82
N THR A 86 6.92 11.49 -1.00
CA THR A 86 6.71 11.18 0.42
C THR A 86 5.78 10.01 0.65
N ILE A 87 4.92 9.65 -0.32
CA ILE A 87 4.01 8.50 -0.20
C ILE A 87 4.56 7.26 -0.91
N LEU A 88 5.22 7.42 -2.07
CA LEU A 88 5.86 6.31 -2.78
C LEU A 88 7.02 5.69 -1.99
N ILE A 89 7.87 6.49 -1.34
CA ILE A 89 9.02 5.99 -0.59
C ILE A 89 8.59 5.02 0.53
N PRO A 90 7.69 5.39 1.47
CA PRO A 90 7.24 4.47 2.50
C PRO A 90 6.45 3.28 1.92
N LEU A 91 5.69 3.47 0.84
CA LEU A 91 4.94 2.38 0.20
C LEU A 91 5.88 1.35 -0.46
N MET A 92 6.95 1.81 -1.12
CA MET A 92 7.96 0.97 -1.74
C MET A 92 8.76 0.20 -0.69
N LEU A 93 9.11 0.85 0.42
CA LEU A 93 9.76 0.20 1.56
C LEU A 93 8.84 -0.87 2.18
N PHE A 94 7.54 -0.60 2.29
CA PHE A 94 6.56 -1.58 2.79
C PHE A 94 6.44 -2.81 1.87
N VAL A 95 6.36 -2.62 0.55
CA VAL A 95 6.32 -3.73 -0.42
C VAL A 95 7.62 -4.56 -0.35
N TRP A 96 8.78 -3.89 -0.27
CA TRP A 96 10.06 -4.57 -0.10
C TRP A 96 10.11 -5.38 1.19
N PHE A 97 9.62 -4.84 2.31
CA PHE A 97 9.53 -5.53 3.60
C PHE A 97 8.66 -6.80 3.52
N ILE A 98 7.51 -6.74 2.85
CA ILE A 98 6.66 -7.94 2.66
C ILE A 98 7.43 -9.03 1.90
N ILE A 99 8.12 -8.68 0.82
CA ILE A 99 8.91 -9.63 0.04
C ILE A 99 10.04 -10.23 0.90
N ALA A 100 10.75 -9.39 1.66
CA ALA A 100 11.83 -9.82 2.53
C ALA A 100 11.33 -10.80 3.61
N PHE A 101 10.20 -10.49 4.26
CA PHE A 101 9.59 -11.36 5.26
C PHE A 101 9.03 -12.66 4.68
N LEU A 102 8.49 -12.65 3.46
CA LEU A 102 8.09 -13.89 2.78
C LEU A 102 9.29 -14.78 2.46
N ALA A 103 10.39 -14.19 1.98
CA ALA A 103 11.62 -14.92 1.66
C ALA A 103 12.27 -15.49 2.93
N ASP A 104 12.37 -14.69 4.00
CA ASP A 104 12.92 -15.13 5.28
C ASP A 104 12.04 -16.19 5.95
N GLY A 105 10.71 -16.04 5.85
CA GLY A 105 9.75 -17.05 6.31
C GLY A 105 9.88 -18.39 5.57
N ASP A 106 10.11 -18.37 4.25
CA ASP A 106 10.36 -19.60 3.49
C ASP A 106 11.70 -20.25 3.86
N SER A 107 12.77 -19.44 3.99
CA SER A 107 14.08 -19.88 4.46
C SER A 107 13.99 -20.58 5.84
N TRP A 108 13.34 -19.94 6.81
CA TRP A 108 13.11 -20.51 8.14
C TRP A 108 12.34 -21.83 8.09
N LYS A 109 11.29 -21.89 7.24
CA LYS A 109 10.50 -23.11 7.03
C LYS A 109 11.32 -24.24 6.43
N ASN A 110 12.36 -23.95 5.65
CA ASN A 110 13.26 -24.95 5.12
C ASN A 110 14.27 -25.41 6.18
N MET A 111 14.91 -24.49 6.91
CA MET A 111 15.86 -24.82 7.98
C MET A 111 15.24 -25.67 9.10
N ARG A 112 14.00 -25.39 9.52
CA ARG A 112 13.32 -26.22 10.54
C ARG A 112 13.07 -27.67 10.10
N LYS A 113 12.97 -27.94 8.80
CA LYS A 113 12.84 -29.32 8.28
C LYS A 113 14.18 -30.06 8.38
N ASP A 114 15.28 -29.33 8.34
CA ASP A 114 16.64 -29.87 8.42
C ASP A 114 17.12 -30.05 9.87
N LEU A 115 16.60 -29.22 10.78
CA LEU A 115 16.84 -29.30 12.23
C LEU A 115 15.83 -30.19 12.97
N ALA A 116 14.91 -30.85 12.26
CA ALA A 116 13.97 -31.79 12.87
C ALA A 116 14.74 -32.97 13.50
N PRO A 117 14.45 -33.38 14.75
CA PRO A 117 15.20 -34.44 15.42
C PRO A 117 15.09 -35.75 14.64
N GLY A 118 16.21 -36.24 14.10
CA GLY A 118 16.30 -37.52 13.39
C GLY A 118 16.80 -37.49 11.94
N LYS A 119 17.15 -36.33 11.36
CA LYS A 119 17.85 -36.31 10.07
C LYS A 119 19.36 -36.58 10.25
N PRO A 120 19.97 -37.45 9.40
CA PRO A 120 21.41 -37.64 9.43
C PRO A 120 22.10 -36.34 9.03
N VAL A 121 22.97 -35.84 9.92
CA VAL A 121 23.85 -34.69 9.64
C VAL A 121 24.72 -35.06 8.44
N PRO A 122 24.79 -34.23 7.38
CA PRO A 122 25.68 -34.51 6.26
C PRO A 122 27.12 -34.67 6.78
N PRO A 123 27.87 -35.68 6.31
CA PRO A 123 29.20 -35.97 6.84
C PRO A 123 30.07 -34.72 6.70
N ALA A 124 30.75 -34.36 7.79
CA ALA A 124 31.64 -33.20 7.83
C ALA A 124 32.59 -33.24 6.63
N MET A 125 32.63 -32.16 5.86
CA MET A 125 33.53 -32.03 4.73
C MET A 125 34.96 -32.15 5.25
N HIS A 126 35.63 -33.27 4.92
CA HIS A 126 37.04 -33.48 5.20
C HIS A 126 37.83 -32.42 4.41
N VAL A 127 38.17 -31.31 5.07
CA VAL A 127 39.19 -30.38 4.57
C VAL A 127 40.51 -31.11 4.75
N ASN A 128 40.99 -31.75 3.69
CA ASN A 128 42.35 -32.25 3.65
C ASN A 128 43.28 -31.03 3.63
N THR A 129 43.76 -30.65 4.80
CA THR A 129 44.96 -29.81 4.92
C THR A 129 46.15 -30.69 4.54
N GLU A 130 46.32 -30.95 3.24
CA GLU A 130 47.60 -31.47 2.73
C GLU A 130 48.61 -30.33 2.78
N GLU A 131 49.32 -30.29 3.90
CA GLU A 131 50.79 -30.30 3.93
C GLU A 131 51.49 -29.45 2.84
N ALA A 132 51.58 -28.15 3.09
CA ALA A 132 52.68 -27.34 2.59
C ALA A 132 53.96 -27.69 3.36
N HIS A 133 54.58 -28.83 3.03
CA HIS A 133 55.93 -29.18 3.46
C HIS A 133 56.93 -28.90 2.32
N HIS A 134 57.70 -27.83 2.48
CA HIS A 134 59.06 -27.68 1.97
C HIS A 134 60.02 -27.71 3.15
#